data_AF-A0A4R6KCS6-F1
#
_entry.id   AF-A0A4R6KCS6-F1
#
_cell.length_a   1.000
_cell.length_b   1.000
_cell.length_c   1.000
_cell.angle_alpha   90.00
_cell.angle_beta   90.00
_cell.angle_gamma   90.00
#
_symmetry.space_group_name_H-M   'P 1'
#
loop_
_entity.id
_entity.type
_entity.pdbx_description
1 polymer ?
#
loop_
_entity_poly.entity_id
_entity_poly.type
_entity_poly.pdbx_seq_one_letter_code
_entity_poly.pdbx_strand_id
1 'polypeptide(L)'
;MDFWQPNSPLGGLAHVKTSRSRRSSSWDTSGGNRDFKVVAPGETFVLADLEGAGRIEHIWLTTRCYSEKYLRKLVLEMFWDGEDNPSVRAPLGDFFGVGHATCTHYVSLPLSMVFGPRRGPKGPFAAAMNSYFPMPFGSSARIQLRNESDAPIENLFYYVDYQLTDEPIPDDVARFCAYYRQEKPTTPVVHESDLQNPAPWDLPGSNLTGAENYVILDAAGKGHFVGCVLSIDNFNASNQQFSWPGEGDDMFFIDGEQWPPSLHGTGTEDYFNAAWGFPSGAYAGPYHGISLASSPQEHFGLWSMYRFHIEDPVRFEKSLRFSIEHGHANDQGNDYSSVAYWYQVLPHAEHAELPRVEDRLPRRWPEHGLWDE
;
A
#
# COMPACT_ATOMS: atom_id res chain seq x y z
N MET A 1 1.97 -30.56 -18.42
CA MET A 1 3.03 -29.93 -17.61
C MET A 1 4.32 -30.62 -17.99
N ASP A 2 5.27 -29.87 -18.54
CA ASP A 2 6.62 -30.40 -18.76
C ASP A 2 7.27 -30.62 -17.40
N PHE A 3 7.78 -31.83 -17.15
CA PHE A 3 8.38 -32.21 -15.86
C PHE A 3 9.50 -31.25 -15.42
N TRP A 4 10.20 -30.63 -16.38
CA TRP A 4 11.31 -29.69 -16.16
C TRP A 4 10.93 -28.21 -16.29
N GLN A 5 9.65 -27.87 -16.42
CA GLN A 5 9.17 -26.48 -16.41
C GLN A 5 8.37 -26.23 -15.14
N PRO A 6 9.04 -25.84 -14.04
CA PRO A 6 8.35 -25.60 -12.78
C PRO A 6 7.41 -24.40 -12.90
N ASN A 7 6.24 -24.53 -12.32
CA ASN A 7 5.19 -23.51 -12.28
C ASN A 7 4.93 -22.99 -10.85
N SER A 8 5.87 -23.21 -9.93
CA SER A 8 5.79 -22.73 -8.54
C SER A 8 7.08 -22.06 -8.09
N PRO A 9 7.02 -21.14 -7.10
CA PRO A 9 8.19 -20.46 -6.58
C PRO A 9 9.30 -21.41 -6.11
N LEU A 10 8.93 -22.53 -5.48
CA LEU A 10 9.90 -23.52 -4.97
C LEU A 10 10.45 -24.43 -6.09
N GLY A 11 9.62 -24.80 -7.06
CA GLY A 11 10.06 -25.64 -8.18
C GLY A 11 11.10 -24.94 -9.05
N GLY A 12 10.99 -23.62 -9.22
CA GLY A 12 11.92 -22.80 -9.99
C GLY A 12 13.34 -22.73 -9.43
N LEU A 13 13.53 -23.03 -8.13
CA LEU A 13 14.82 -22.85 -7.45
C LEU A 13 15.94 -23.77 -7.95
N ALA A 14 15.59 -24.95 -8.48
CA ALA A 14 16.57 -25.89 -9.02
C ALA A 14 17.16 -25.44 -10.38
N HIS A 15 16.56 -24.44 -11.03
CA HIS A 15 16.98 -23.94 -12.33
C HIS A 15 17.95 -22.76 -12.16
N VAL A 16 19.17 -22.94 -12.67
CA VAL A 16 20.17 -21.87 -12.70
C VAL A 16 19.75 -20.80 -13.71
N LYS A 17 19.54 -19.57 -13.24
CA LYS A 17 19.21 -18.42 -14.07
C LYS A 17 20.48 -17.73 -14.56
N THR A 18 20.55 -17.42 -15.84
CA THR A 18 21.63 -16.60 -16.43
C THR A 18 21.35 -15.13 -16.14
N SER A 19 21.80 -14.63 -14.99
CA SER A 19 21.69 -13.23 -14.60
C SER A 19 22.81 -12.86 -13.64
N ARG A 20 23.04 -11.56 -13.43
CA ARG A 20 24.04 -11.08 -12.48
C ARG A 20 23.38 -10.42 -11.27
N SER A 21 23.47 -11.07 -10.11
CA SER A 21 23.06 -10.47 -8.84
C SER A 21 23.93 -9.28 -8.45
N ARG A 22 23.28 -8.22 -7.98
CA ARG A 22 23.88 -6.98 -7.49
C ARG A 22 23.06 -6.47 -6.30
N ARG A 23 23.68 -5.58 -5.53
CA ARG A 23 23.03 -4.90 -4.40
C ARG A 23 23.49 -3.44 -4.34
N SER A 24 22.54 -2.53 -4.18
CA SER A 24 22.80 -1.20 -3.60
C SER A 24 22.47 -1.28 -2.11
N SER A 25 23.34 -0.77 -1.24
CA SER A 25 23.12 -0.82 0.20
C SER A 25 23.74 0.34 0.95
N SER A 26 23.26 0.55 2.18
CA SER A 26 23.78 1.56 3.09
C SER A 26 25.15 1.25 3.72
N TRP A 27 25.82 0.16 3.29
CA TRP A 27 27.04 -0.34 3.92
C TRP A 27 28.16 0.70 4.03
N ASP A 28 29.01 0.52 5.03
CA ASP A 28 30.20 1.32 5.26
C ASP A 28 31.32 0.92 4.28
N THR A 29 31.53 1.74 3.25
CA THR A 29 32.53 1.48 2.20
C THR A 29 33.97 1.50 2.69
N SER A 30 34.23 1.92 3.94
CA SER A 30 35.54 1.79 4.58
C SER A 30 35.82 0.38 5.14
N GLY A 31 34.79 -0.47 5.21
CA GLY A 31 34.83 -1.75 5.92
C GLY A 31 34.55 -1.64 7.43
N GLY A 32 34.10 -0.46 7.89
CA GLY A 32 33.63 -0.23 9.25
C GLY A 32 32.21 -0.76 9.49
N ASN A 33 31.56 -0.27 10.55
CA ASN A 33 30.22 -0.71 10.98
C ASN A 33 29.22 0.47 11.00
N ARG A 34 29.53 1.57 10.29
CA ARG A 34 28.60 2.69 10.13
C ARG A 34 27.73 2.47 8.89
N ASP A 35 27.02 1.34 8.87
CA ASP A 35 26.25 0.84 7.72
C ASP A 35 24.92 1.57 7.48
N PHE A 36 24.85 2.85 7.84
CA PHE A 36 23.67 3.69 7.67
C PHE A 36 24.02 5.01 7.00
N LYS A 37 23.00 5.63 6.42
CA LYS A 37 23.04 7.00 5.90
C LYS A 37 22.27 7.93 6.81
N VAL A 38 22.69 9.20 6.86
CA VAL A 38 21.96 10.28 7.51
C VAL A 38 21.30 11.09 6.39
N VAL A 39 20.03 11.44 6.55
CA VAL A 39 19.28 12.24 5.57
C VAL A 39 18.66 13.42 6.29
N ALA A 40 19.05 14.64 5.91
CA ALA A 40 18.59 15.87 6.55
C ALA A 40 17.09 16.13 6.28
N PRO A 41 16.42 16.95 7.10
CA PRO A 41 15.10 17.49 6.78
C PRO A 41 15.09 18.16 5.39
N GLY A 42 14.10 17.84 4.56
CA GLY A 42 13.94 18.35 3.20
C GLY A 42 14.87 17.71 2.16
N GLU A 43 15.79 16.83 2.57
CA GLU A 43 16.70 16.15 1.65
C GLU A 43 16.03 14.94 0.99
N THR A 44 16.43 14.66 -0.26
CA THR A 44 16.10 13.42 -0.96
C THR A 44 17.36 12.58 -1.09
N PHE A 45 17.32 11.34 -0.60
CA PHE A 45 18.42 10.41 -0.67
C PHE A 45 18.15 9.33 -1.71
N VAL A 46 19.07 9.14 -2.66
CA VAL A 46 18.98 8.11 -3.69
C VAL A 46 19.47 6.77 -3.12
N LEU A 47 18.53 5.81 -2.97
CA LEU A 47 18.82 4.45 -2.50
C LEU A 47 19.50 3.62 -3.59
N ALA A 48 19.09 3.81 -4.84
CA ALA A 48 19.67 3.13 -5.99
C ALA A 48 19.51 4.01 -7.24
N ASP A 49 20.58 4.07 -8.04
CA ASP A 49 20.59 4.66 -9.37
C ASP A 49 21.23 3.63 -10.31
N LEU A 50 20.39 2.91 -11.04
CA LEU A 50 20.73 1.68 -11.75
C LEU A 50 20.68 1.91 -13.25
N GLU A 51 21.70 1.43 -13.96
CA GLU A 51 21.79 1.48 -15.42
C GLU A 51 21.70 0.08 -16.03
N GLY A 52 21.11 0.00 -17.23
CA GLY A 52 20.93 -1.23 -18.00
C GLY A 52 19.55 -1.87 -17.79
N ALA A 53 19.39 -3.08 -18.31
CA ALA A 53 18.18 -3.88 -18.14
C ALA A 53 18.28 -4.80 -16.92
N GLY A 54 17.20 -4.93 -16.17
CA GLY A 54 17.23 -5.73 -14.96
C GLY A 54 15.88 -5.86 -14.26
N ARG A 55 15.94 -6.44 -13.05
CA ARG A 55 14.80 -6.60 -12.16
C ARG A 55 15.24 -6.46 -10.72
N ILE A 56 14.60 -5.57 -9.96
CA ILE A 56 14.71 -5.55 -8.50
C ILE A 56 13.86 -6.71 -7.97
N GLU A 57 14.42 -7.50 -7.07
CA GLU A 57 13.79 -8.71 -6.52
C GLU A 57 13.48 -8.56 -5.03
N HIS A 58 14.20 -7.68 -4.35
CA HIS A 58 14.04 -7.48 -2.92
C HIS A 58 14.48 -6.08 -2.52
N ILE A 59 13.64 -5.43 -1.72
CA ILE A 59 13.97 -4.20 -1.01
C ILE A 59 13.80 -4.49 0.48
N TRP A 60 14.84 -4.26 1.26
CA TRP A 60 14.78 -4.20 2.71
C TRP A 60 15.14 -2.79 3.18
N LEU A 61 14.42 -2.26 4.16
CA LEU A 61 14.71 -0.96 4.74
C LEU A 61 14.35 -0.93 6.24
N THR A 62 15.19 -0.29 7.04
CA THR A 62 14.83 0.15 8.38
C THR A 62 15.41 1.54 8.65
N THR A 63 14.73 2.31 9.48
CA THR A 63 15.11 3.71 9.70
C THR A 63 14.91 4.14 11.15
N ARG A 64 15.79 5.03 11.62
CA ARG A 64 15.63 5.80 12.86
C ARG A 64 15.41 7.25 12.50
N CYS A 65 14.19 7.74 12.73
CA CYS A 65 13.83 9.14 12.68
C CYS A 65 13.02 9.49 13.93
N TYR A 66 13.37 10.58 14.60
CA TYR A 66 12.71 11.00 15.84
C TYR A 66 11.53 11.95 15.61
N SER A 67 11.26 12.34 14.37
CA SER A 67 10.02 13.03 14.04
C SER A 67 8.84 12.13 14.39
N GLU A 68 7.84 12.67 15.07
CA GLU A 68 6.56 11.98 15.24
C GLU A 68 5.94 11.65 13.88
N LYS A 69 5.29 10.48 13.79
CA LYS A 69 4.58 10.03 12.59
C LYS A 69 5.46 10.03 11.33
N TYR A 70 6.78 9.84 11.46
CA TYR A 70 7.73 9.93 10.35
C TYR A 70 7.41 8.96 9.21
N LEU A 71 6.76 7.82 9.49
CA LEU A 71 6.38 6.84 8.46
C LEU A 71 5.41 7.40 7.40
N ARG A 72 4.71 8.51 7.69
CA ARG A 72 3.92 9.25 6.69
C ARG A 72 4.65 10.48 6.11
N LYS A 73 5.76 10.90 6.73
CA LYS A 73 6.58 12.04 6.32
C LYS A 73 7.75 11.64 5.42
N LEU A 74 8.20 10.39 5.49
CA LEU A 74 9.18 9.82 4.57
C LEU A 74 8.44 9.29 3.34
N VAL A 75 8.85 9.73 2.15
CA VAL A 75 8.18 9.38 0.89
C VAL A 75 9.13 8.54 0.04
N LEU A 76 8.67 7.35 -0.36
CA LEU A 76 9.38 6.47 -1.27
C LEU A 76 8.95 6.80 -2.70
N GLU A 77 9.92 7.05 -3.57
CA GLU A 77 9.69 7.25 -5.00
C GLU A 77 10.55 6.30 -5.83
N MET A 78 9.96 5.72 -6.88
CA MET A 78 10.68 4.89 -7.86
C MET A 78 10.35 5.34 -9.28
N PHE A 79 11.38 5.38 -10.12
CA PHE A 79 11.33 5.83 -11.51
C PHE A 79 11.94 4.74 -12.39
N TRP A 80 11.26 4.42 -13.48
CA TRP A 80 11.71 3.42 -14.45
C TRP A 80 12.06 4.07 -15.79
N ASP A 81 13.11 3.58 -16.43
CA ASP A 81 13.44 3.87 -17.83
C ASP A 81 13.54 5.35 -18.20
N GLY A 82 14.02 6.16 -17.24
CA GLY A 82 14.25 7.59 -17.42
C GLY A 82 12.99 8.45 -17.34
N GLU A 83 11.87 7.93 -16.84
CA GLU A 83 10.68 8.74 -16.58
C GLU A 83 10.92 9.85 -15.53
N ASP A 84 10.31 11.01 -15.75
CA ASP A 84 10.39 12.16 -14.83
C ASP A 84 9.31 12.11 -13.73
N ASN A 85 8.16 11.49 -14.01
CA ASN A 85 7.10 11.24 -13.04
C ASN A 85 7.25 9.83 -12.46
N PRO A 86 7.29 9.65 -11.13
CA PRO A 86 7.59 8.34 -10.57
C PRO A 86 6.40 7.37 -10.71
N SER A 87 6.65 6.17 -11.22
CA SER A 87 5.67 5.05 -11.20
C SER A 87 5.32 4.58 -9.78
N VAL A 88 6.19 4.82 -8.79
CA VAL A 88 5.90 4.56 -7.39
C VAL A 88 5.99 5.85 -6.60
N ARG A 89 4.93 6.22 -5.88
CA ARG A 89 4.95 7.35 -4.93
C ARG A 89 4.01 7.06 -3.77
N ALA A 90 4.58 6.81 -2.61
CA ALA A 90 3.81 6.56 -1.39
C ALA A 90 4.60 6.93 -0.13
N PRO A 91 3.92 7.29 0.97
CA PRO A 91 4.57 7.35 2.27
C PRO A 91 5.12 5.98 2.66
N LEU A 92 6.25 5.98 3.38
CA LEU A 92 7.06 4.80 3.63
C LEU A 92 6.28 3.69 4.36
N GLY A 93 5.53 4.02 5.42
CA GLY A 93 4.74 3.03 6.16
C GLY A 93 3.67 2.37 5.29
N ASP A 94 2.91 3.21 4.57
CA ASP A 94 1.79 2.79 3.72
C ASP A 94 2.22 1.84 2.61
N PHE A 95 3.35 2.15 1.93
CA PHE A 95 3.92 1.28 0.91
C PHE A 95 4.28 -0.10 1.46
N PHE A 96 4.71 -0.18 2.72
CA PHE A 96 5.07 -1.45 3.37
C PHE A 96 3.92 -2.05 4.18
N GLY A 97 2.68 -1.68 3.87
CA GLY A 97 1.46 -2.37 4.30
C GLY A 97 0.94 -2.05 5.69
N VAL A 98 1.41 -0.96 6.29
CA VAL A 98 0.82 -0.43 7.54
C VAL A 98 0.61 1.06 7.41
N GLY A 99 -0.65 1.47 7.35
CA GLY A 99 -1.01 2.88 7.31
C GLY A 99 -0.83 3.57 8.66
N HIS A 100 -1.52 4.69 8.80
CA HIS A 100 -1.57 5.54 9.99
C HIS A 100 -0.21 5.96 10.56
N ALA A 101 0.84 6.06 9.75
CA ALA A 101 2.17 6.43 10.24
C ALA A 101 2.68 5.56 11.41
N THR A 102 2.23 4.31 11.50
CA THR A 102 2.60 3.32 12.52
C THR A 102 3.19 2.08 11.88
N CYS A 103 3.56 1.10 12.71
CA CYS A 103 4.10 -0.18 12.27
C CYS A 103 3.52 -1.32 13.11
N THR A 104 3.44 -2.49 12.50
CA THR A 104 2.98 -3.72 13.15
C THR A 104 3.81 -4.89 12.65
N HIS A 105 3.79 -6.01 13.37
CA HIS A 105 4.35 -7.24 12.86
C HIS A 105 3.32 -7.91 11.95
N TYR A 106 3.66 -8.12 10.68
CA TYR A 106 2.86 -8.94 9.78
C TYR A 106 3.72 -9.56 8.67
N VAL A 107 3.22 -10.65 8.10
CA VAL A 107 3.83 -11.33 6.96
C VAL A 107 2.78 -11.52 5.86
N SER A 108 3.15 -11.17 4.64
CA SER A 108 2.46 -11.56 3.41
C SER A 108 3.49 -12.08 2.41
N LEU A 109 3.06 -12.51 1.23
CA LEU A 109 3.97 -12.97 0.19
C LEU A 109 4.81 -11.81 -0.39
N PRO A 110 4.23 -10.68 -0.87
CA PRO A 110 5.03 -9.62 -1.46
C PRO A 110 5.59 -8.63 -0.44
N LEU A 111 4.97 -8.42 0.72
CA LEU A 111 5.40 -7.45 1.72
C LEU A 111 5.48 -8.07 3.12
N SER A 112 6.41 -7.60 3.94
CA SER A 112 6.40 -7.93 5.37
C SER A 112 6.99 -6.82 6.22
N MET A 113 6.56 -6.78 7.47
CA MET A 113 7.11 -5.87 8.46
C MET A 113 7.41 -6.64 9.73
N VAL A 114 8.69 -6.64 10.12
CA VAL A 114 9.13 -7.19 11.40
C VAL A 114 9.28 -6.03 12.37
N PHE A 115 8.36 -5.96 13.33
CA PHE A 115 8.35 -4.96 14.37
C PHE A 115 8.85 -5.52 15.70
N GLY A 116 9.59 -4.70 16.45
CA GLY A 116 9.97 -4.97 17.84
C GLY A 116 9.50 -3.86 18.78
N PRO A 117 9.38 -4.14 20.10
CA PRO A 117 8.89 -3.17 21.08
C PRO A 117 9.71 -1.88 21.03
N ARG A 118 9.03 -0.75 21.26
CA ARG A 118 9.63 0.58 21.24
C ARG A 118 10.83 0.64 22.19
N ARG A 119 11.96 1.16 21.70
CA ARG A 119 13.18 1.30 22.53
C ARG A 119 13.10 2.55 23.41
N GLY A 120 12.35 2.47 24.49
CA GLY A 120 12.15 3.54 25.47
C GLY A 120 11.10 4.59 25.06
N PRO A 121 10.76 5.53 25.96
CA PRO A 121 9.61 6.45 25.81
C PRO A 121 9.73 7.43 24.63
N LYS A 122 10.94 7.61 24.08
CA LYS A 122 11.22 8.45 22.90
C LYS A 122 11.79 7.66 21.72
N GLY A 123 11.88 6.33 21.81
CA GLY A 123 12.47 5.51 20.76
C GLY A 123 11.62 5.54 19.48
N PRO A 124 12.23 5.59 18.29
CA PRO A 124 11.50 5.36 17.04
C PRO A 124 10.94 3.94 17.02
N PHE A 125 10.00 3.67 16.12
CA PHE A 125 9.63 2.31 15.78
C PHE A 125 10.86 1.52 15.33
N ALA A 126 11.01 0.30 15.86
CA ALA A 126 11.99 -0.65 15.38
C ALA A 126 11.31 -1.57 14.37
N ALA A 127 11.16 -1.09 13.12
CA ALA A 127 10.51 -1.83 12.04
C ALA A 127 11.52 -2.13 10.92
N ALA A 128 11.62 -3.41 10.55
CA ALA A 128 12.27 -3.85 9.33
C ALA A 128 11.18 -4.12 8.28
N MET A 129 11.25 -3.41 7.17
CA MET A 129 10.28 -3.44 6.08
C MET A 129 10.87 -4.17 4.89
N ASN A 130 10.14 -5.13 4.33
CA ASN A 130 10.57 -5.91 3.17
C ASN A 130 9.53 -5.82 2.05
N SER A 131 10.01 -5.72 0.81
CA SER A 131 9.25 -5.90 -0.41
C SER A 131 9.93 -6.94 -1.29
N TYR A 132 9.14 -7.86 -1.81
CA TYR A 132 9.50 -8.93 -2.73
C TYR A 132 8.73 -8.83 -4.06
N PHE A 133 8.03 -7.71 -4.30
CA PHE A 133 7.49 -7.43 -5.64
C PHE A 133 8.64 -7.39 -6.65
N PRO A 134 8.58 -8.18 -7.74
CA PRO A 134 9.54 -8.06 -8.82
C PRO A 134 9.34 -6.74 -9.56
N MET A 135 10.38 -5.92 -9.73
CA MET A 135 10.28 -4.62 -10.41
C MET A 135 11.23 -4.60 -11.60
N PRO A 136 10.76 -5.01 -12.81
CA PRO A 136 11.56 -4.97 -14.02
C PRO A 136 11.87 -3.53 -14.45
N PHE A 137 12.99 -3.31 -15.12
CA PHE A 137 13.36 -2.08 -15.80
C PHE A 137 14.19 -2.41 -17.06
N GLY A 138 14.04 -1.60 -18.11
CA GLY A 138 14.63 -1.84 -19.43
C GLY A 138 15.92 -1.09 -19.69
N SER A 139 16.06 0.13 -19.18
CA SER A 139 17.25 0.97 -19.39
C SER A 139 17.80 1.56 -18.10
N SER A 140 16.95 1.86 -17.13
CA SER A 140 17.38 2.40 -15.84
C SER A 140 16.31 2.27 -14.76
N ALA A 141 16.74 2.33 -13.51
CA ALA A 141 15.86 2.41 -12.36
C ALA A 141 16.45 3.34 -11.30
N ARG A 142 15.66 4.30 -10.82
CA ARG A 142 16.03 5.17 -9.71
C ARG A 142 15.07 4.97 -8.55
N ILE A 143 15.59 4.70 -7.37
CA ILE A 143 14.83 4.59 -6.13
C ILE A 143 15.34 5.66 -5.17
N GLN A 144 14.44 6.47 -4.62
CA GLN A 144 14.79 7.52 -3.68
C GLN A 144 13.85 7.60 -2.49
N LEU A 145 14.36 8.15 -1.39
CA LEU A 145 13.60 8.43 -0.19
C LEU A 145 13.68 9.93 0.11
N ARG A 146 12.54 10.62 0.06
CA ARG A 146 12.42 12.03 0.39
C ARG A 146 12.05 12.20 1.86
N ASN A 147 12.85 12.96 2.60
CA ASN A 147 12.59 13.25 4.01
C ASN A 147 11.80 14.56 4.13
N GLU A 148 10.48 14.49 4.19
CA GLU A 148 9.62 15.66 4.44
C GLU A 148 9.36 15.89 5.94
N SER A 149 10.11 15.22 6.81
CA SER A 149 9.97 15.42 8.25
C SER A 149 10.79 16.60 8.75
N ASP A 150 10.45 17.05 9.95
CA ASP A 150 11.12 18.10 10.71
C ASP A 150 12.37 17.60 11.46
N ALA A 151 12.74 16.34 11.30
CA ALA A 151 13.90 15.72 11.92
C ALA A 151 14.76 14.98 10.88
N PRO A 152 16.08 14.83 11.12
CA PRO A 152 16.88 13.97 10.26
C PRO A 152 16.44 12.51 10.40
N ILE A 153 16.63 11.76 9.33
CA ILE A 153 16.82 10.32 9.44
C ILE A 153 18.24 10.12 9.99
N GLU A 154 18.38 9.72 11.25
CA GLU A 154 19.69 9.52 11.87
C GLU A 154 20.36 8.24 11.42
N ASN A 155 19.57 7.20 11.16
CA ASN A 155 20.08 5.94 10.63
C ASN A 155 19.12 5.40 9.57
N LEU A 156 19.49 5.52 8.30
CA LEU A 156 18.83 4.86 7.19
C LEU A 156 19.64 3.63 6.78
N PHE A 157 19.08 2.45 7.02
CA PHE A 157 19.63 1.18 6.55
C PHE A 157 18.77 0.64 5.42
N TYR A 158 19.39 0.18 4.33
CA TYR A 158 18.64 -0.39 3.21
C TYR A 158 19.46 -1.39 2.41
N TYR A 159 18.77 -2.33 1.76
CA TYR A 159 19.24 -3.17 0.66
C TYR A 159 18.25 -3.03 -0.50
N VAL A 160 18.77 -2.77 -1.69
CA VAL A 160 18.07 -2.94 -2.97
C VAL A 160 18.81 -4.03 -3.70
N ASP A 161 18.22 -5.23 -3.72
CA ASP A 161 18.73 -6.42 -4.38
C ASP A 161 18.12 -6.54 -5.77
N TYR A 162 18.98 -6.65 -6.79
CA TYR A 162 18.56 -6.67 -8.17
C TYR A 162 19.42 -7.60 -9.01
N GLN A 163 18.88 -7.98 -10.16
CA GLN A 163 19.56 -8.75 -11.20
C GLN A 163 19.69 -7.87 -12.44
N LEU A 164 20.86 -7.92 -13.07
CA LEU A 164 21.09 -7.34 -14.39
C LEU A 164 21.17 -8.45 -15.44
N THR A 165 20.73 -8.12 -16.65
CA THR A 165 20.79 -8.97 -17.83
C THR A 165 21.23 -8.17 -19.05
N ASP A 166 21.90 -8.83 -19.99
CA ASP A 166 22.19 -8.29 -21.32
C ASP A 166 21.05 -8.58 -22.31
N GLU A 167 20.06 -9.39 -21.91
CA GLU A 167 18.87 -9.65 -22.70
C GLU A 167 17.97 -8.40 -22.74
N PRO A 168 17.48 -8.01 -23.93
CA PRO A 168 16.55 -6.89 -24.03
C PRO A 168 15.24 -7.23 -23.30
N ILE A 169 14.64 -6.22 -22.66
CA ILE A 169 13.34 -6.39 -22.03
C ILE A 169 12.26 -6.61 -23.10
N PRO A 170 11.41 -7.64 -23.00
CA PRO A 170 10.29 -7.81 -23.91
C PRO A 170 9.27 -6.66 -23.80
N ASP A 171 8.61 -6.32 -24.91
CA ASP A 171 7.64 -5.21 -24.99
C ASP A 171 6.41 -5.40 -24.08
N ASP A 172 6.09 -6.64 -23.71
CA ASP A 172 4.97 -7.00 -22.85
C ASP A 172 5.34 -7.08 -21.36
N VAL A 173 6.61 -6.85 -21.00
CA VAL A 173 7.02 -6.73 -19.59
C VAL A 173 6.67 -5.35 -19.09
N ALA A 174 5.62 -5.30 -18.26
CA ALA A 174 5.16 -4.12 -17.55
C ALA A 174 6.12 -3.68 -16.42
N ARG A 175 5.93 -2.45 -15.94
CA ARG A 175 6.63 -1.87 -14.78
C ARG A 175 5.75 -1.90 -13.55
N PHE A 176 6.39 -2.11 -12.40
CA PHE A 176 5.72 -2.07 -11.12
C PHE A 176 5.34 -0.63 -10.77
N CYS A 177 4.08 -0.42 -10.43
CA CYS A 177 3.54 0.88 -10.06
C CYS A 177 2.88 0.77 -8.68
N ALA A 178 2.98 1.85 -7.90
CA ALA A 178 2.28 1.94 -6.63
C ALA A 178 2.02 3.39 -6.24
N TYR A 179 0.77 3.72 -5.90
CA TYR A 179 0.39 5.10 -5.64
C TYR A 179 -0.49 5.23 -4.41
N TYR A 180 -0.15 6.21 -3.58
CA TYR A 180 -0.92 6.59 -2.39
C TYR A 180 -2.07 7.52 -2.75
N ARG A 181 -3.25 7.20 -2.22
CA ARG A 181 -4.43 8.06 -2.23
C ARG A 181 -4.97 8.24 -0.82
N GLN A 182 -5.73 9.32 -0.64
CA GLN A 182 -6.50 9.56 0.58
C GLN A 182 -7.73 10.42 0.30
N GLU A 183 -8.72 10.26 1.16
CA GLU A 183 -9.87 11.15 1.32
C GLU A 183 -10.16 11.26 2.81
N LYS A 184 -10.08 12.49 3.34
CA LYS A 184 -9.86 12.72 4.76
C LYS A 184 -10.65 13.92 5.30
N PRO A 185 -11.92 13.75 5.75
CA PRO A 185 -12.72 12.52 5.65
C PRO A 185 -13.36 12.35 4.27
N THR A 186 -13.88 11.16 4.00
CA THR A 186 -14.87 10.93 2.94
C THR A 186 -16.14 11.74 3.20
N THR A 187 -16.84 12.11 2.12
CA THR A 187 -18.09 12.88 2.22
C THR A 187 -19.30 11.95 2.28
N PRO A 188 -20.00 11.82 3.43
CA PRO A 188 -21.13 10.91 3.54
C PRO A 188 -22.31 11.36 2.66
N VAL A 189 -22.97 10.39 2.02
CA VAL A 189 -24.22 10.57 1.30
C VAL A 189 -25.38 10.31 2.26
N VAL A 190 -26.31 11.27 2.35
CA VAL A 190 -27.47 11.16 3.24
C VAL A 190 -28.62 10.46 2.51
N HIS A 191 -29.07 9.34 3.06
CA HIS A 191 -30.22 8.59 2.57
C HIS A 191 -31.41 8.73 3.51
N GLU A 192 -32.60 8.99 2.95
CA GLU A 192 -33.84 8.92 3.72
C GLU A 192 -34.21 7.45 3.96
N SER A 193 -34.64 7.13 5.19
CA SER A 193 -35.08 5.79 5.56
C SER A 193 -36.51 5.83 6.09
N ASP A 194 -37.38 4.99 5.54
CA ASP A 194 -38.73 4.72 6.03
C ASP A 194 -38.80 3.41 6.85
N LEU A 195 -37.65 2.74 7.04
CA LEU A 195 -37.57 1.48 7.76
C LEU A 195 -37.88 1.65 9.25
N GLN A 196 -38.89 0.93 9.72
CA GLN A 196 -39.24 0.87 11.14
C GLN A 196 -38.49 -0.29 11.80
N ASN A 197 -37.55 0.02 12.70
CA ASN A 197 -36.66 -0.95 13.37
C ASN A 197 -35.85 -1.82 12.38
N PRO A 198 -34.99 -1.21 11.53
CA PRO A 198 -34.17 -1.96 10.59
C PRO A 198 -33.22 -2.93 11.31
N ALA A 199 -33.00 -4.11 10.73
CA ALA A 199 -31.87 -4.95 11.12
C ALA A 199 -30.54 -4.26 10.71
N PRO A 200 -29.39 -4.69 11.23
CA PRO A 200 -28.10 -4.08 10.89
C PRO A 200 -27.75 -4.04 9.40
N TRP A 201 -28.28 -4.99 8.62
CA TRP A 201 -28.11 -5.06 7.16
C TRP A 201 -29.22 -4.37 6.36
N ASP A 202 -30.27 -3.86 7.02
CA ASP A 202 -31.34 -3.11 6.35
C ASP A 202 -30.95 -1.63 6.27
N LEU A 203 -29.91 -1.32 5.49
CA LEU A 203 -29.37 0.02 5.30
C LEU A 203 -30.07 0.75 4.12
N PRO A 204 -30.47 2.02 4.29
CA PRO A 204 -31.15 2.79 3.24
C PRO A 204 -30.19 3.20 2.13
N GLY A 205 -30.73 3.53 0.96
CA GLY A 205 -29.96 4.07 -0.17
C GLY A 205 -29.66 3.04 -1.26
N SER A 206 -29.19 3.55 -2.40
CA SER A 206 -28.74 2.73 -3.53
C SER A 206 -27.62 3.45 -4.25
N ASN A 207 -26.52 2.75 -4.48
CA ASN A 207 -25.42 3.24 -5.28
C ASN A 207 -25.42 2.53 -6.63
N LEU A 208 -25.78 3.26 -7.69
CA LEU A 208 -25.89 2.72 -9.04
C LEU A 208 -24.84 3.30 -9.99
N THR A 209 -23.79 3.94 -9.45
CA THR A 209 -22.79 4.62 -10.27
C THR A 209 -21.36 4.46 -9.78
N GLY A 210 -21.15 4.33 -8.47
CA GLY A 210 -19.81 4.37 -7.87
C GLY A 210 -19.15 5.76 -7.93
N ALA A 211 -19.90 6.82 -8.21
CA ALA A 211 -19.34 8.16 -8.42
C ALA A 211 -18.78 8.76 -7.13
N GLU A 212 -19.44 8.49 -6.01
CA GLU A 212 -19.10 8.96 -4.66
C GLU A 212 -18.15 8.01 -3.92
N ASN A 213 -17.83 6.84 -4.48
CA ASN A 213 -16.96 5.88 -3.82
C ASN A 213 -15.54 6.42 -3.61
N TYR A 214 -14.89 5.96 -2.56
CA TYR A 214 -13.46 6.18 -2.36
C TYR A 214 -12.67 5.45 -3.47
N VAL A 215 -11.89 6.19 -4.24
CA VAL A 215 -11.09 5.63 -5.35
C VAL A 215 -9.74 5.12 -4.85
N ILE A 216 -9.51 3.81 -4.98
CA ILE A 216 -8.23 3.17 -4.65
C ILE A 216 -7.27 3.28 -5.85
N LEU A 217 -7.73 2.98 -7.06
CA LEU A 217 -6.95 3.06 -8.29
C LEU A 217 -7.78 3.69 -9.42
N ASP A 218 -7.12 4.52 -10.22
CA ASP A 218 -7.64 5.10 -11.46
C ASP A 218 -6.44 5.16 -12.40
N ALA A 219 -6.33 4.15 -13.25
CA ALA A 219 -5.20 3.94 -14.14
C ALA A 219 -5.68 3.97 -15.59
N ALA A 220 -4.88 4.57 -16.46
CA ALA A 220 -5.06 4.54 -17.90
C ALA A 220 -3.83 3.87 -18.54
N GLY A 221 -4.07 2.94 -19.46
CA GLY A 221 -3.06 2.12 -20.13
C GLY A 221 -3.40 0.63 -20.08
N LYS A 222 -2.42 -0.21 -20.34
CA LYS A 222 -2.54 -1.67 -20.34
C LYS A 222 -1.78 -2.27 -19.17
N GLY A 223 -2.43 -3.09 -18.36
CA GLY A 223 -1.82 -3.60 -17.15
C GLY A 223 -2.68 -4.58 -16.38
N HIS A 224 -2.30 -4.80 -15.13
CA HIS A 224 -3.08 -5.57 -14.18
C HIS A 224 -2.81 -5.14 -12.74
N PHE A 225 -3.88 -4.98 -11.98
CA PHE A 225 -3.87 -4.70 -10.54
C PHE A 225 -3.53 -5.96 -9.76
N VAL A 226 -2.60 -5.83 -8.81
CA VAL A 226 -2.06 -6.94 -8.01
C VAL A 226 -2.29 -6.77 -6.51
N GLY A 227 -2.98 -5.72 -6.09
CA GLY A 227 -3.43 -5.58 -4.71
C GLY A 227 -3.45 -4.17 -4.18
N CYS A 228 -3.91 -4.03 -2.95
CA CYS A 228 -3.88 -2.78 -2.23
C CYS A 228 -3.68 -2.99 -0.74
N VAL A 229 -3.27 -1.90 -0.09
CA VAL A 229 -3.43 -1.69 1.34
C VAL A 229 -4.49 -0.61 1.50
N LEU A 230 -5.54 -0.88 2.27
CA LEU A 230 -6.58 0.09 2.63
C LEU A 230 -6.50 0.37 4.12
N SER A 231 -6.48 1.64 4.48
CA SER A 231 -6.37 2.12 5.84
C SER A 231 -7.53 3.06 6.16
N ILE A 232 -8.31 2.68 7.16
CA ILE A 232 -9.48 3.44 7.62
C ILE A 232 -9.20 3.94 9.03
N ASP A 233 -9.45 5.22 9.32
CA ASP A 233 -9.63 5.71 10.69
C ASP A 233 -11.13 5.96 10.90
N ASN A 234 -11.79 5.00 11.57
CA ASN A 234 -13.22 5.01 11.85
C ASN A 234 -13.50 5.88 13.07
N PHE A 235 -13.23 7.18 12.90
CA PHE A 235 -13.26 8.15 13.98
C PHE A 235 -14.68 8.53 14.42
N ASN A 236 -15.65 8.32 13.54
CA ASN A 236 -17.02 8.75 13.75
C ASN A 236 -17.96 7.61 14.20
N ALA A 237 -17.41 6.44 14.54
CA ALA A 237 -18.15 5.23 14.89
C ALA A 237 -19.27 5.46 15.93
N SER A 238 -19.04 6.34 16.92
CA SER A 238 -19.99 6.63 18.00
C SER A 238 -21.19 7.49 17.59
N ASN A 239 -21.12 8.16 16.44
CA ASN A 239 -22.21 8.97 15.90
C ASN A 239 -22.92 8.28 14.72
N GLN A 240 -22.58 7.03 14.42
CA GLN A 240 -23.21 6.24 13.37
C GLN A 240 -24.30 5.34 13.97
N GLN A 241 -25.35 5.09 13.19
CA GLN A 241 -26.39 4.15 13.59
C GLN A 241 -25.84 2.73 13.72
N PHE A 242 -24.95 2.34 12.80
CA PHE A 242 -24.15 1.12 12.84
C PHE A 242 -22.68 1.49 12.71
N SER A 243 -21.87 1.07 13.68
CA SER A 243 -20.48 1.52 13.79
C SER A 243 -19.50 0.81 12.85
N TRP A 244 -19.93 -0.28 12.21
CA TRP A 244 -19.09 -1.06 11.30
C TRP A 244 -18.81 -0.26 10.03
N PRO A 245 -17.54 0.06 9.70
CA PRO A 245 -17.22 0.88 8.53
C PRO A 245 -17.12 0.08 7.23
N GLY A 246 -17.30 -1.24 7.29
CA GLY A 246 -16.96 -2.15 6.20
C GLY A 246 -18.13 -2.69 5.39
N GLU A 247 -19.34 -2.17 5.53
CA GLU A 247 -20.47 -2.58 4.65
C GLU A 247 -20.28 -2.13 3.19
N GLY A 248 -19.26 -1.32 2.89
CA GLY A 248 -19.08 -0.76 1.55
C GLY A 248 -18.51 -1.75 0.53
N ASP A 249 -19.15 -1.81 -0.64
CA ASP A 249 -18.80 -2.75 -1.71
C ASP A 249 -17.60 -2.29 -2.55
N ASP A 250 -16.72 -3.23 -2.92
CA ASP A 250 -15.70 -3.00 -3.95
C ASP A 250 -16.32 -2.98 -5.36
N MET A 251 -15.86 -2.06 -6.21
CA MET A 251 -16.33 -1.92 -7.58
C MET A 251 -15.16 -1.71 -8.54
N PHE A 252 -15.00 -2.60 -9.53
CA PHE A 252 -13.98 -2.47 -10.57
C PHE A 252 -14.62 -2.20 -11.93
N PHE A 253 -14.41 -0.99 -12.45
CA PHE A 253 -14.83 -0.60 -13.79
C PHE A 253 -13.65 -0.80 -14.75
N ILE A 254 -13.68 -1.90 -15.51
CA ILE A 254 -12.62 -2.28 -16.43
C ILE A 254 -12.87 -1.67 -17.80
N ASP A 255 -11.85 -1.05 -18.40
CA ASP A 255 -11.86 -0.55 -19.78
C ASP A 255 -13.05 0.35 -20.15
N GLY A 256 -13.51 1.16 -19.18
CA GLY A 256 -14.58 2.14 -19.36
C GLY A 256 -15.99 1.58 -19.13
N GLU A 257 -16.11 0.40 -18.53
CA GLU A 257 -17.37 -0.16 -18.05
C GLU A 257 -18.21 0.88 -17.29
N GLN A 258 -19.52 0.76 -17.44
CA GLN A 258 -20.52 1.54 -16.70
C GLN A 258 -21.25 0.61 -15.74
N TRP A 259 -22.07 1.16 -14.87
CA TRP A 259 -22.87 0.36 -13.96
C TRP A 259 -23.80 -0.64 -14.69
N PRO A 260 -23.92 -1.89 -14.20
CA PRO A 260 -23.11 -2.50 -13.14
C PRO A 260 -21.71 -2.91 -13.65
N PRO A 261 -20.65 -2.73 -12.85
CA PRO A 261 -19.32 -3.21 -13.21
C PRO A 261 -19.28 -4.74 -13.30
N SER A 262 -18.29 -5.27 -14.03
CA SER A 262 -18.09 -6.72 -14.14
C SER A 262 -17.67 -7.38 -12.82
N LEU A 263 -16.99 -6.63 -11.93
CA LEU A 263 -16.65 -7.05 -10.58
C LEU A 263 -17.28 -6.08 -9.57
N HIS A 264 -18.18 -6.62 -8.76
CA HIS A 264 -18.90 -5.92 -7.71
C HIS A 264 -18.89 -6.77 -6.45
N GLY A 265 -18.54 -6.16 -5.33
CA GLY A 265 -18.39 -6.75 -4.01
C GLY A 265 -19.69 -6.94 -3.24
N THR A 266 -19.51 -7.31 -1.97
CA THR A 266 -20.57 -7.48 -0.96
C THR A 266 -20.23 -6.88 0.41
N GLY A 267 -19.04 -6.28 0.53
CA GLY A 267 -18.55 -5.66 1.75
C GLY A 267 -17.02 -5.54 1.73
N THR A 268 -16.50 -4.61 2.52
CA THR A 268 -15.08 -4.37 2.67
C THR A 268 -14.39 -5.55 3.34
N GLU A 269 -14.96 -6.15 4.39
CA GLU A 269 -14.36 -7.34 4.99
C GLU A 269 -14.37 -8.54 4.04
N ASP A 270 -15.42 -8.64 3.23
CA ASP A 270 -15.57 -9.70 2.24
C ASP A 270 -14.51 -9.55 1.15
N TYR A 271 -14.30 -8.33 0.64
CA TYR A 271 -13.20 -8.02 -0.26
C TYR A 271 -11.85 -8.41 0.33
N PHE A 272 -11.61 -8.20 1.63
CA PHE A 272 -10.38 -8.60 2.30
C PHE A 272 -10.35 -10.08 2.75
N ASN A 273 -11.26 -10.91 2.24
CA ASN A 273 -11.39 -12.35 2.52
C ASN A 273 -11.61 -12.70 4.00
N ALA A 274 -12.25 -11.80 4.75
CA ALA A 274 -12.79 -12.10 6.06
C ALA A 274 -14.32 -12.19 5.98
N ALA A 275 -14.98 -12.03 7.12
CA ALA A 275 -16.43 -11.97 7.23
C ALA A 275 -16.80 -11.41 8.61
N TRP A 276 -18.05 -10.95 8.76
CA TRP A 276 -18.67 -10.61 10.06
C TRP A 276 -17.87 -9.56 10.86
N GLY A 277 -17.46 -8.46 10.22
CA GLY A 277 -16.77 -7.36 10.91
C GLY A 277 -15.38 -7.71 11.48
N PHE A 278 -14.67 -8.65 10.85
CA PHE A 278 -13.32 -9.10 11.25
C PHE A 278 -13.21 -9.57 12.72
N PRO A 279 -13.89 -10.66 13.11
CA PRO A 279 -14.03 -11.05 14.52
C PRO A 279 -12.71 -11.38 15.23
N SER A 280 -11.64 -11.72 14.49
CA SER A 280 -10.31 -12.00 15.04
C SER A 280 -9.44 -10.74 15.25
N GLY A 281 -9.83 -9.59 14.72
CA GLY A 281 -9.06 -8.34 14.78
C GLY A 281 -7.85 -8.31 13.86
N ALA A 282 -6.83 -9.12 14.13
CA ALA A 282 -5.60 -9.18 13.33
C ALA A 282 -5.42 -10.57 12.69
N TYR A 283 -4.98 -10.58 11.43
CA TYR A 283 -4.65 -11.79 10.68
C TYR A 283 -3.56 -11.49 9.65
N ALA A 284 -2.63 -12.41 9.46
CA ALA A 284 -1.59 -12.28 8.45
C ALA A 284 -1.50 -13.56 7.61
N GLY A 285 -1.93 -13.47 6.35
CA GLY A 285 -1.84 -14.52 5.35
C GLY A 285 -0.98 -14.10 4.15
N PRO A 286 -0.59 -15.04 3.28
CA PRO A 286 0.26 -14.71 2.13
C PRO A 286 -0.37 -13.68 1.18
N TYR A 287 -1.70 -13.70 1.03
CA TYR A 287 -2.40 -12.87 0.05
C TYR A 287 -3.36 -11.85 0.66
N HIS A 288 -3.73 -11.96 1.93
CA HIS A 288 -4.63 -11.01 2.56
C HIS A 288 -4.46 -10.99 4.07
N GLY A 289 -4.91 -9.91 4.71
CA GLY A 289 -4.93 -9.81 6.15
C GLY A 289 -5.22 -8.41 6.67
N ILE A 290 -5.17 -8.30 7.99
CA ILE A 290 -5.44 -7.10 8.76
C ILE A 290 -4.17 -6.83 9.57
N SER A 291 -3.37 -5.90 9.08
CA SER A 291 -2.09 -5.54 9.71
C SER A 291 -2.30 -4.69 10.95
N LEU A 292 -3.36 -3.88 11.00
CA LEU A 292 -3.71 -3.06 12.17
C LEU A 292 -5.22 -3.08 12.41
N ALA A 293 -5.64 -3.30 13.64
CA ALA A 293 -7.02 -3.14 14.11
C ALA A 293 -7.02 -2.65 15.56
N SER A 294 -7.43 -1.40 15.79
CA SER A 294 -7.40 -0.77 17.13
C SER A 294 -8.44 -1.32 18.10
N SER A 295 -9.72 -1.32 17.71
CA SER A 295 -10.81 -1.83 18.55
C SER A 295 -11.78 -2.68 17.72
N PRO A 296 -11.53 -3.99 17.58
CA PRO A 296 -12.42 -4.86 16.81
C PRO A 296 -13.83 -4.96 17.37
N GLN A 297 -14.01 -4.82 18.69
CA GLN A 297 -15.33 -4.93 19.32
C GLN A 297 -16.19 -3.67 19.13
N GLU A 298 -15.56 -2.49 19.12
CA GLU A 298 -16.26 -1.21 19.00
C GLU A 298 -16.25 -0.68 17.56
N HIS A 299 -15.51 -1.36 16.67
CA HIS A 299 -15.20 -0.94 15.31
C HIS A 299 -14.45 0.40 15.19
N PHE A 300 -14.08 1.00 16.33
CA PHE A 300 -13.52 2.33 16.43
C PHE A 300 -12.01 2.37 16.19
N GLY A 301 -11.56 3.49 15.60
CA GLY A 301 -10.14 3.81 15.47
C GLY A 301 -9.50 3.26 14.20
N LEU A 302 -8.25 2.83 14.30
CA LEU A 302 -7.38 2.62 13.15
C LEU A 302 -7.43 1.19 12.63
N TRP A 303 -7.61 1.09 11.32
CA TRP A 303 -7.61 -0.14 10.55
C TRP A 303 -6.58 -0.07 9.44
N SER A 304 -5.87 -1.15 9.17
CA SER A 304 -5.09 -1.34 7.95
C SER A 304 -5.24 -2.79 7.50
N MET A 305 -5.73 -2.94 6.28
CA MET A 305 -6.04 -4.22 5.65
C MET A 305 -5.28 -4.30 4.34
N TYR A 306 -4.90 -5.51 3.94
CA TYR A 306 -4.27 -5.74 2.64
C TYR A 306 -4.91 -6.92 1.93
N ARG A 307 -4.95 -6.83 0.60
CA ARG A 307 -5.24 -7.94 -0.31
C ARG A 307 -4.32 -7.83 -1.50
N PHE A 308 -3.65 -8.91 -1.84
CA PHE A 308 -2.76 -9.06 -2.98
C PHE A 308 -3.35 -10.08 -3.95
N HIS A 309 -3.74 -9.59 -5.12
CA HIS A 309 -4.24 -10.37 -6.24
C HIS A 309 -3.08 -11.00 -7.03
N ILE A 310 -2.36 -11.93 -6.39
CA ILE A 310 -1.17 -12.57 -6.99
C ILE A 310 -1.59 -13.64 -8.00
N GLU A 311 -2.49 -14.53 -7.57
CA GLU A 311 -2.99 -15.63 -8.41
C GLU A 311 -4.21 -15.19 -9.25
N ASP A 312 -4.88 -14.10 -8.84
CA ASP A 312 -6.13 -13.57 -9.40
C ASP A 312 -6.05 -12.07 -9.77
N PRO A 313 -5.03 -11.60 -10.52
CA PRO A 313 -4.87 -10.20 -10.87
C PRO A 313 -6.03 -9.67 -11.72
N VAL A 314 -6.48 -8.44 -11.44
CA VAL A 314 -7.53 -7.77 -12.23
C VAL A 314 -6.89 -7.09 -13.44
N ARG A 315 -7.23 -7.56 -14.64
CA ARG A 315 -6.56 -7.19 -15.90
C ARG A 315 -7.34 -6.11 -16.65
N PHE A 316 -6.62 -5.21 -17.31
CA PHE A 316 -7.21 -4.13 -18.12
C PHE A 316 -6.35 -3.83 -19.35
N GLU A 317 -6.98 -3.50 -20.47
CA GLU A 317 -6.30 -3.18 -21.73
C GLU A 317 -6.22 -1.67 -22.00
N LYS A 318 -7.12 -0.88 -21.41
CA LYS A 318 -7.24 0.57 -21.61
C LYS A 318 -7.28 1.35 -20.31
N SER A 319 -7.99 0.86 -19.30
CA SER A 319 -8.13 1.58 -18.03
C SER A 319 -8.68 0.70 -16.93
N LEU A 320 -8.37 1.04 -15.68
CA LEU A 320 -9.00 0.46 -14.50
C LEU A 320 -9.36 1.56 -13.52
N ARG A 321 -10.65 1.64 -13.16
CA ARG A 321 -11.10 2.36 -11.97
C ARG A 321 -11.54 1.35 -10.93
N PHE A 322 -10.78 1.25 -9.85
CA PHE A 322 -11.14 0.47 -8.67
C PHE A 322 -11.48 1.43 -7.53
N SER A 323 -12.70 1.31 -7.02
CA SER A 323 -13.21 2.09 -5.90
C SER A 323 -13.92 1.20 -4.90
N ILE A 324 -14.07 1.66 -3.66
CA ILE A 324 -14.82 1.00 -2.61
C ILE A 324 -15.75 2.00 -1.96
N GLU A 325 -16.97 1.59 -1.63
CA GLU A 325 -17.86 2.48 -0.87
C GLU A 325 -17.32 2.71 0.54
N HIS A 326 -17.64 3.87 1.12
CA HIS A 326 -17.28 4.19 2.51
C HIS A 326 -18.52 4.09 3.41
N GLY A 327 -18.83 2.85 3.82
CA GLY A 327 -20.16 2.46 4.31
C GLY A 327 -21.13 2.16 3.16
N HIS A 328 -22.26 1.50 3.44
CA HIS A 328 -23.25 1.14 2.42
C HIS A 328 -23.73 2.39 1.69
N ALA A 329 -23.71 2.37 0.36
CA ALA A 329 -24.10 3.52 -0.45
C ALA A 329 -23.41 4.84 -0.03
N ASN A 330 -22.16 4.75 0.45
CA ASN A 330 -21.33 5.87 0.86
C ASN A 330 -21.90 6.67 2.06
N ASP A 331 -22.63 6.03 2.97
CA ASP A 331 -23.33 6.70 4.08
C ASP A 331 -22.44 7.15 5.26
N GLN A 332 -21.16 6.73 5.30
CA GLN A 332 -20.24 7.09 6.39
C GLN A 332 -19.14 8.07 5.97
N GLY A 333 -18.85 9.04 6.83
CA GLY A 333 -17.74 9.99 6.66
C GLY A 333 -16.56 9.63 7.56
N ASN A 334 -15.58 8.92 7.01
CA ASN A 334 -14.41 8.40 7.74
C ASN A 334 -13.12 8.75 7.00
N ASP A 335 -11.97 8.56 7.64
CA ASP A 335 -10.68 8.80 6.99
C ASP A 335 -10.24 7.57 6.21
N TYR A 336 -10.12 7.72 4.90
CA TYR A 336 -9.66 6.67 4.01
C TYR A 336 -8.30 7.04 3.43
N SER A 337 -7.40 6.06 3.40
CA SER A 337 -6.16 6.14 2.65
C SER A 337 -5.79 4.77 2.12
N SER A 338 -5.08 4.72 1.00
CA SER A 338 -4.71 3.46 0.38
C SER A 338 -3.43 3.57 -0.42
N VAL A 339 -2.75 2.44 -0.59
CA VAL A 339 -1.75 2.26 -1.65
C VAL A 339 -2.24 1.15 -2.55
N ALA A 340 -2.45 1.48 -3.83
CA ALA A 340 -2.69 0.49 -4.87
C ALA A 340 -1.35 0.00 -5.43
N TYR A 341 -1.27 -1.28 -5.79
CA TYR A 341 -0.11 -1.91 -6.43
C TYR A 341 -0.57 -2.55 -7.75
N TRP A 342 0.11 -2.26 -8.85
CA TRP A 342 -0.22 -2.82 -10.17
C TRP A 342 1.01 -2.90 -11.06
N TYR A 343 0.90 -3.63 -12.16
CA TYR A 343 1.86 -3.60 -13.24
C TYR A 343 1.24 -2.95 -14.47
N GLN A 344 1.95 -2.04 -15.11
CA GLN A 344 1.50 -1.39 -16.34
C GLN A 344 2.61 -1.26 -17.39
N VAL A 345 2.24 -1.38 -18.67
CA VAL A 345 3.11 -0.97 -19.77
C VAL A 345 3.20 0.57 -19.77
N LEU A 346 4.42 1.10 -19.83
CA LEU A 346 4.64 2.54 -19.82
C LEU A 346 4.25 3.20 -21.16
N PRO A 347 3.89 4.51 -21.14
CA PRO A 347 3.80 5.38 -19.97
C PRO A 347 2.56 5.10 -19.11
N HIS A 348 2.65 5.41 -17.81
CA HIS A 348 1.50 5.49 -16.93
C HIS A 348 0.92 6.91 -16.92
N ALA A 349 -0.32 7.07 -16.46
CA ALA A 349 -0.90 8.38 -16.21
C ALA A 349 -0.15 9.08 -15.06
N GLU A 350 0.10 10.38 -15.18
CA GLU A 350 0.88 11.13 -14.19
C GLU A 350 0.29 10.98 -12.78
N HIS A 351 1.13 10.58 -11.84
CA HIS A 351 0.83 10.58 -10.42
C HIS A 351 0.96 12.00 -9.89
N ALA A 352 -0.13 12.52 -9.31
CA ALA A 352 -0.11 13.81 -8.64
C ALA A 352 0.84 13.78 -7.44
N GLU A 353 1.29 14.96 -7.03
CA GLU A 353 2.06 15.10 -5.79
C GLU A 353 1.22 14.65 -4.60
N LEU A 354 1.87 14.10 -3.56
CA LEU A 354 1.16 13.73 -2.35
C LEU A 354 0.54 14.98 -1.69
N PRO A 355 -0.60 14.85 -0.97
CA PRO A 355 -1.09 15.92 -0.12
C PRO A 355 0.03 16.41 0.81
N ARG A 356 -0.03 17.69 1.20
CA ARG A 356 0.98 18.27 2.11
C ARG A 356 1.09 17.43 3.38
N VAL A 357 2.25 17.46 4.02
CA VAL A 357 2.53 16.65 5.21
C VAL A 357 1.40 16.78 6.22
N GLU A 358 1.01 18.00 6.58
CA GLU A 358 -0.06 18.30 7.53
C GLU A 358 -1.43 17.69 7.17
N ASP A 359 -1.73 17.55 5.88
CA ASP A 359 -3.02 17.08 5.37
C ASP A 359 -3.09 15.54 5.34
N ARG A 360 -1.94 14.84 5.30
CA ARG A 360 -1.87 13.36 5.25
C ARG A 360 -1.50 12.67 6.55
N LEU A 361 -1.16 13.43 7.59
CA LEU A 361 -0.94 12.85 8.92
C LEU A 361 -2.25 12.27 9.49
N PRO A 362 -2.22 11.09 10.15
CA PRO A 362 -3.39 10.53 10.81
C PRO A 362 -3.90 11.46 11.92
N ARG A 363 -5.18 11.35 12.28
CA ARG A 363 -5.74 12.08 13.43
C ARG A 363 -4.98 11.72 14.71
N ARG A 364 -4.90 12.66 15.65
CA ARG A 364 -4.37 12.35 16.99
C ARG A 364 -5.55 11.95 17.85
N TRP A 365 -5.34 10.92 18.66
CA TRP A 365 -6.29 10.39 19.61
C TRP A 365 -5.70 10.31 21.03
N PRO A 366 -5.30 11.45 21.66
CA PRO A 366 -4.68 11.43 22.98
C PRO A 366 -5.58 10.77 24.05
N GLU A 367 -6.89 11.01 23.97
CA GLU A 367 -7.87 10.49 24.92
C GLU A 367 -8.13 8.98 24.81
N HIS A 368 -7.69 8.32 23.72
CA HIS A 368 -7.89 6.88 23.50
C HIS A 368 -6.60 6.06 23.61
N GLY A 369 -5.46 6.67 23.99
CA GLY A 369 -4.19 5.96 24.18
C GLY A 369 -3.56 5.38 22.89
N LEU A 370 -4.17 5.58 21.72
CA LEU A 370 -3.76 4.96 20.45
C LEU A 370 -2.38 5.40 19.93
N TRP A 371 -1.75 6.40 20.56
CA TRP A 371 -0.45 6.94 20.16
C TRP A 371 0.58 7.07 21.29
N ASP A 372 0.15 6.87 22.55
CA ASP A 372 0.95 7.19 23.73
C ASP A 372 1.44 5.94 24.50
N GLU A 373 1.05 4.72 24.09
CA GLU A 373 1.54 3.44 24.65
C GLU A 373 2.68 2.80 23.85
#